data_AF-A0A819FQT7-F1
#
_entry.id   AF-A0A819FQT7-F1
#
_cell.length_a   1.000
_cell.length_b   1.000
_cell.length_c   1.000
_cell.angle_alpha   90.00
_cell.angle_beta   90.00
_cell.angle_gamma   90.00
#
_symmetry.space_group_name_H-M   'P 1'
#
loop_
_entity.id
_entity.type
_entity.pdbx_description
1 polymer ?
#
loop_
_entity_poly.entity_id
_entity_poly.type
_entity_poly.pdbx_seq_one_letter_code
_entity_poly.pdbx_strand_id
1 'polypeptide(L)'
;MVNEKLKHYFDFSPVEKNRMNGVCKLCNQNYKDLHGIYSNFLKHLKRKHLSEYQQSFSPRIDEDLSEEIDSPDDHLSTNDPTHMINKQSRITLSMAKNLFIKCNLPLTLVENPAFREFVKECCPKWLPISTRKLKSDFISSFNNRIHKIICDTLQKVNNLTLTIDAWSDRRCRSFLGITCHFIDDKMVPQAFLIDFVRMKSPHTSDNIQRLTENVLDRFNIKEKVYRIITDNASSMIKAYKFGLAVDGDPAMPDDPSDKLTLKNHSTFENSDRK
;
A
#
# COMPACT_ATOMS: atom_id res chain seq x y z
N MET A 1 -27.02 24.07 0.35
CA MET A 1 -25.96 24.39 -0.64
C MET A 1 -26.10 23.66 -1.98
N VAL A 2 -26.49 22.37 -2.05
CA VAL A 2 -26.53 21.59 -3.32
C VAL A 2 -27.58 22.09 -4.32
N ASN A 3 -28.75 22.57 -3.86
CA ASN A 3 -29.86 23.02 -4.71
C ASN A 3 -29.50 24.24 -5.59
N GLU A 4 -28.82 25.25 -5.05
CA GLU A 4 -28.51 26.49 -5.82
C GLU A 4 -27.56 26.24 -6.98
N LYS A 5 -26.53 25.40 -6.76
CA LYS A 5 -25.59 25.02 -7.83
C LYS A 5 -26.29 24.26 -8.96
N LEU A 6 -27.28 23.42 -8.64
CA LEU A 6 -28.01 22.64 -9.65
C LEU A 6 -28.95 23.49 -10.52
N LYS A 7 -29.48 24.60 -10.00
CA LYS A 7 -30.30 25.55 -10.79
C LYS A 7 -29.53 26.18 -11.95
N HIS A 8 -28.19 26.21 -11.88
CA HIS A 8 -27.36 26.65 -12.99
C HIS A 8 -27.41 25.70 -14.19
N TYR A 9 -27.67 24.41 -13.94
CA TYR A 9 -27.61 23.35 -14.96
C TYR A 9 -28.98 22.78 -15.35
N PHE A 10 -30.01 23.01 -14.54
CA PHE A 10 -31.36 22.52 -14.79
C PHE A 10 -32.40 23.61 -14.63
N ASP A 11 -33.40 23.58 -15.52
CA ASP A 11 -34.66 24.31 -15.35
C ASP A 11 -35.67 23.40 -14.66
N PHE A 12 -35.99 23.74 -13.41
CA PHE A 12 -36.91 22.95 -12.59
C PHE A 12 -38.33 23.46 -12.71
N SER A 13 -39.27 22.54 -12.89
CA SER A 13 -40.71 22.80 -12.84
C SER A 13 -41.41 21.82 -11.90
N PRO A 14 -42.38 22.27 -11.10
CA PRO A 14 -43.15 21.38 -10.23
C PRO A 14 -44.06 20.46 -11.06
N VAL A 15 -44.28 19.24 -10.56
CA VAL A 15 -45.21 18.27 -11.14
C VAL A 15 -46.16 17.78 -10.04
N GLU A 16 -47.36 17.34 -10.43
CA GLU A 16 -48.32 16.71 -9.53
C GLU A 16 -47.69 15.58 -8.69
N LYS A 17 -48.22 15.38 -7.46
CA LYS A 17 -47.82 14.33 -6.50
C LYS A 17 -46.39 14.48 -5.95
N ASN A 18 -46.03 15.68 -5.49
CA ASN A 18 -44.77 15.96 -4.76
C ASN A 18 -43.48 15.62 -5.56
N ARG A 19 -43.55 15.74 -6.89
CA ARG A 19 -42.44 15.47 -7.80
C ARG A 19 -41.96 16.76 -8.47
N MET A 20 -40.71 16.75 -8.86
CA MET A 20 -40.07 17.85 -9.56
C MET A 20 -39.48 17.33 -10.87
N ASN A 21 -39.77 18.06 -11.93
CA ASN A 21 -39.18 17.85 -13.25
C ASN A 21 -38.01 18.80 -13.41
N GLY A 22 -36.93 18.34 -14.03
CA GLY A 22 -35.77 19.18 -14.34
C GLY A 22 -35.27 18.88 -15.75
N VAL A 23 -35.24 19.92 -16.58
CA VAL A 23 -34.69 19.85 -17.94
C VAL A 23 -33.24 20.32 -17.90
N CYS A 24 -32.31 19.49 -18.38
CA CYS A 24 -30.90 19.85 -18.41
C CYS A 24 -30.64 20.91 -19.47
N LYS A 25 -30.00 22.02 -19.09
CA LYS A 25 -29.67 23.13 -20.01
C LYS A 25 -28.59 22.78 -21.04
N LEU A 26 -27.79 21.74 -20.78
CA LEU A 26 -26.64 21.36 -21.62
C LEU A 26 -27.00 20.35 -22.71
N CYS A 27 -27.95 19.45 -22.46
CA CYS A 27 -28.36 18.41 -23.43
C CYS A 27 -29.87 18.32 -23.66
N ASN A 28 -30.64 19.20 -23.02
CA ASN A 28 -32.10 19.27 -23.11
C ASN A 28 -32.85 17.98 -22.71
N GLN A 29 -32.18 17.07 -21.99
CA GLN A 29 -32.81 15.86 -21.48
C GLN A 29 -33.61 16.12 -20.21
N ASN A 30 -34.72 15.41 -20.07
CA ASN A 30 -35.66 15.61 -18.99
C ASN A 30 -35.55 14.51 -17.92
N TYR A 31 -35.49 14.92 -16.65
CA TYR A 31 -35.38 14.05 -15.49
C TYR A 31 -36.44 14.39 -14.44
N LYS A 32 -36.88 13.38 -13.69
CA LYS A 32 -37.88 13.54 -12.62
C LYS A 32 -37.34 12.95 -11.33
N ASP A 33 -37.61 13.63 -10.23
CA ASP A 33 -37.30 13.15 -8.88
C ASP A 33 -38.36 13.66 -7.87
N LEU A 34 -38.30 13.18 -6.63
CA LEU A 34 -39.13 13.73 -5.55
C LEU A 34 -38.68 15.15 -5.21
N HIS A 35 -39.61 15.99 -4.76
CA HIS A 35 -39.27 17.35 -4.34
C HIS A 35 -38.24 17.33 -3.20
N GLY A 36 -37.15 18.08 -3.37
CA GLY A 36 -36.02 18.11 -2.42
C GLY A 36 -34.97 17.01 -2.62
N ILE A 37 -35.20 16.05 -3.51
CA ILE A 37 -34.21 15.01 -3.89
C ILE A 37 -33.58 15.37 -5.24
N TYR A 38 -32.25 15.25 -5.33
CA TYR A 38 -31.50 15.68 -6.51
C TYR A 38 -30.64 14.58 -7.16
N SER A 39 -30.78 13.34 -6.70
CA SER A 39 -29.91 12.22 -7.04
C SER A 39 -29.90 11.92 -8.53
N ASN A 40 -31.06 11.98 -9.20
CA ASN A 40 -31.14 11.71 -10.64
C ASN A 40 -30.49 12.80 -11.48
N PHE A 41 -30.61 14.08 -11.08
CA PHE A 41 -30.00 15.21 -11.77
C PHE A 41 -28.47 15.20 -11.64
N LEU A 42 -27.95 14.88 -10.45
CA LEU A 42 -26.51 14.72 -10.22
C LEU A 42 -25.93 13.53 -10.98
N LYS A 43 -26.63 12.38 -11.01
CA LYS A 43 -26.23 11.21 -11.81
C LYS A 43 -26.17 11.53 -13.30
N HIS A 44 -27.12 12.32 -13.81
CA HIS A 44 -27.11 12.77 -15.18
C HIS A 44 -25.87 13.61 -15.48
N LEU A 45 -25.61 14.67 -14.69
CA LEU A 45 -24.44 15.54 -14.87
C LEU A 45 -23.14 14.74 -14.81
N LYS A 46 -22.95 13.87 -13.79
CA LYS A 46 -21.74 13.04 -13.65
C LYS A 46 -21.49 12.14 -14.88
N ARG A 47 -22.54 11.68 -15.57
CA ARG A 47 -22.42 10.73 -16.70
C ARG A 47 -22.34 11.38 -18.07
N LYS A 48 -23.01 12.52 -18.27
CA LYS A 48 -23.14 13.16 -19.58
C LYS A 48 -22.42 14.52 -19.66
N HIS A 49 -22.09 15.12 -18.53
CA HIS A 49 -21.50 16.45 -18.38
C HIS A 49 -20.43 16.45 -17.27
N LEU A 50 -19.46 15.53 -17.40
CA LEU A 50 -18.49 15.24 -16.35
C LEU A 50 -17.62 16.46 -15.99
N SER A 51 -17.23 17.25 -16.99
CA SER A 51 -16.46 18.49 -16.83
C SER A 51 -17.17 19.51 -15.93
N GLU A 52 -18.44 19.76 -16.20
CA GLU A 52 -19.28 20.71 -15.48
C GLU A 52 -19.63 20.20 -14.08
N TYR A 53 -19.83 18.89 -13.96
CA TYR A 53 -19.99 18.23 -12.67
C TYR A 53 -18.75 18.43 -11.79
N GLN A 54 -17.55 18.21 -12.33
CA GLN A 54 -16.30 18.36 -11.59
C GLN A 54 -16.05 19.82 -11.16
N GLN A 55 -16.32 20.78 -12.05
CA GLN A 55 -16.12 22.20 -11.77
C GLN A 55 -16.98 22.72 -10.61
N SER A 56 -18.24 22.27 -10.53
CA SER A 56 -19.21 22.82 -9.58
C SER A 56 -19.46 21.95 -8.34
N PHE A 57 -19.23 20.64 -8.44
CA PHE A 57 -19.67 19.66 -7.43
C PHE A 57 -18.56 18.73 -6.90
N SER A 58 -17.34 18.76 -7.46
CA SER A 58 -16.20 18.09 -6.84
C SER A 58 -15.57 18.99 -5.75
N PRO A 59 -15.14 18.46 -4.60
CA PRO A 59 -14.18 19.16 -3.75
C PRO A 59 -12.90 19.41 -4.55
N ARG A 60 -12.26 20.59 -4.40
CA ARG A 60 -10.87 20.78 -4.84
C ARG A 60 -10.02 19.86 -3.97
N ILE A 61 -9.41 18.84 -4.58
CA ILE A 61 -8.59 17.85 -3.89
C ILE A 61 -7.14 18.33 -3.95
N ASP A 62 -6.54 18.58 -2.79
CA ASP A 62 -5.09 18.63 -2.64
C ASP A 62 -4.50 17.26 -2.98
N GLU A 63 -3.35 17.26 -3.65
CA GLU A 63 -2.75 16.18 -4.45
C GLU A 63 -2.28 14.93 -3.68
N ASP A 64 -2.70 14.72 -2.43
CA ASP A 64 -2.32 13.56 -1.63
C ASP A 64 -3.55 12.77 -1.16
N LEU A 65 -3.65 11.52 -1.66
CA LEU A 65 -4.44 10.42 -1.10
C LEU A 65 -5.98 10.59 -1.08
N SER A 66 -6.65 10.53 -2.24
CA SER A 66 -8.03 10.01 -2.30
C SER A 66 -8.51 9.70 -3.72
N GLU A 67 -8.57 8.41 -4.06
CA GLU A 67 -9.68 7.93 -4.90
C GLU A 67 -10.77 7.45 -3.95
N GLU A 68 -11.68 8.36 -3.58
CA GLU A 68 -12.95 8.00 -2.93
C GLU A 68 -13.82 7.24 -3.92
N ILE A 69 -13.89 5.92 -3.73
CA ILE A 69 -14.71 5.01 -4.54
C ILE A 69 -16.14 5.03 -4.02
N ASP A 70 -16.99 5.76 -4.75
CA ASP A 70 -18.46 5.68 -4.86
C ASP A 70 -19.16 4.87 -3.75
N SER A 71 -19.81 5.57 -2.83
CA SER A 71 -21.07 5.11 -2.26
C SER A 71 -22.22 5.67 -3.08
N PRO A 72 -23.20 4.83 -3.41
CA PRO A 72 -24.57 5.24 -3.11
C PRO A 72 -25.29 4.16 -2.32
N ASP A 73 -25.93 4.60 -1.24
CA ASP A 73 -26.93 3.81 -0.53
C ASP A 73 -28.05 3.36 -1.48
N ASP A 74 -28.30 2.06 -1.34
CA ASP A 74 -29.61 1.43 -1.18
C ASP A 74 -30.80 2.19 -1.77
N HIS A 75 -31.23 1.78 -2.96
CA HIS A 75 -32.59 1.31 -3.23
C HIS A 75 -32.79 1.03 -4.73
N LEU A 76 -33.26 -0.19 -5.02
CA LEU A 76 -33.81 -0.72 -6.28
C LEU A 76 -32.87 -0.96 -7.48
N SER A 77 -32.35 -2.19 -7.58
CA SER A 77 -32.69 -3.17 -8.64
C SER A 77 -31.65 -4.28 -8.62
N THR A 78 -32.01 -5.38 -7.96
CA THR A 78 -31.23 -6.61 -7.93
C THR A 78 -31.39 -7.32 -9.26
N ASN A 79 -30.32 -7.40 -10.06
CA ASN A 79 -29.95 -8.50 -10.99
C ASN A 79 -29.07 -8.07 -12.17
N ASP A 80 -28.25 -7.01 -12.04
CA ASP A 80 -27.20 -6.71 -13.02
C ASP A 80 -25.89 -7.46 -12.65
N PRO A 81 -25.41 -8.41 -13.47
CA PRO A 81 -24.16 -9.16 -13.24
C PRO A 81 -22.94 -8.23 -13.08
N THR A 82 -22.94 -7.09 -13.77
CA THR A 82 -21.84 -6.11 -13.79
C THR A 82 -21.70 -5.40 -12.44
N HIS A 83 -22.83 -5.11 -11.78
CA HIS A 83 -22.86 -4.49 -10.46
C HIS A 83 -22.44 -5.48 -9.35
N MET A 84 -22.74 -6.76 -9.52
CA MET A 84 -22.33 -7.83 -8.59
C MET A 84 -20.82 -8.08 -8.63
N ILE A 85 -20.22 -8.10 -9.83
CA ILE A 85 -18.76 -8.23 -10.02
C ILE A 85 -18.01 -7.08 -9.34
N ASN A 86 -18.56 -5.86 -9.42
CA ASN A 86 -17.96 -4.68 -8.78
C ASN A 86 -18.05 -4.76 -7.25
N LYS A 87 -19.22 -5.09 -6.67
CA LYS A 87 -19.39 -5.19 -5.21
C LYS A 87 -18.52 -6.28 -4.58
N GLN A 88 -18.42 -7.46 -5.20
CA GLN A 88 -17.55 -8.54 -4.73
C GLN A 88 -16.09 -8.09 -4.69
N SER A 89 -15.60 -7.47 -5.78
CA SER A 89 -14.24 -6.98 -5.88
C SER A 89 -13.91 -5.92 -4.82
N ARG A 90 -14.85 -5.01 -4.55
CA ARG A 90 -14.72 -4.00 -3.48
C ARG A 90 -14.62 -4.63 -2.09
N ILE A 91 -15.44 -5.65 -1.80
CA ILE A 91 -15.37 -6.37 -0.52
C ILE A 91 -14.02 -7.07 -0.38
N THR A 92 -13.57 -7.79 -1.40
CA THR A 92 -12.27 -8.48 -1.39
C THR A 92 -11.12 -7.48 -1.19
N LEU A 93 -11.15 -6.33 -1.87
CA LEU A 93 -10.18 -5.26 -1.70
C LEU A 93 -10.17 -4.69 -0.28
N SER A 94 -11.36 -4.46 0.30
CA SER A 94 -11.49 -3.96 1.66
C SER A 94 -10.98 -4.97 2.70
N MET A 95 -11.32 -6.26 2.57
CA MET A 95 -10.78 -7.32 3.42
C MET A 95 -9.25 -7.33 3.35
N ALA A 96 -8.68 -7.25 2.15
CA ALA A 96 -7.24 -7.32 2.00
C ALA A 96 -6.50 -6.12 2.60
N LYS A 97 -6.98 -4.90 2.34
CA LYS A 97 -6.39 -3.68 2.91
C LYS A 97 -6.59 -3.57 4.42
N ASN A 98 -7.83 -3.76 4.88
CA ASN A 98 -8.20 -3.41 6.25
C ASN A 98 -8.05 -4.57 7.23
N LEU A 99 -8.47 -5.79 6.86
CA LEU A 99 -8.35 -6.94 7.77
C LEU A 99 -6.94 -7.53 7.72
N PHE A 100 -6.43 -7.83 6.52
CA PHE A 100 -5.18 -8.60 6.43
C PHE A 100 -3.94 -7.72 6.58
N ILE A 101 -3.87 -6.59 5.89
CA ILE A 101 -2.71 -5.69 5.98
C ILE A 101 -2.78 -4.86 7.26
N LYS A 102 -3.81 -4.02 7.41
CA LYS A 102 -3.89 -3.05 8.51
C LYS A 102 -4.04 -3.72 9.89
N CYS A 103 -4.88 -4.75 10.01
CA CYS A 103 -5.01 -5.49 11.28
C CYS A 103 -4.02 -6.66 11.42
N ASN A 104 -3.14 -6.89 10.43
CA ASN A 104 -2.17 -7.99 10.43
C ASN A 104 -2.81 -9.37 10.69
N LEU A 105 -4.00 -9.61 10.13
CA LEU A 105 -4.72 -10.88 10.30
C LEU A 105 -4.26 -11.93 9.27
N PRO A 106 -4.28 -13.23 9.63
CA PRO A 106 -3.88 -14.28 8.72
C PRO A 106 -4.83 -14.38 7.52
N LEU A 107 -4.26 -14.52 6.31
CA LEU A 107 -5.04 -14.65 5.07
C LEU A 107 -5.95 -15.88 5.05
N THR A 108 -5.69 -16.88 5.90
CA THR A 108 -6.52 -18.08 6.07
C THR A 108 -7.86 -17.77 6.73
N LEU A 109 -8.03 -16.60 7.36
CA LEU A 109 -9.29 -16.17 7.94
C LEU A 109 -10.42 -16.15 6.91
N VAL A 110 -10.12 -15.84 5.65
CA VAL A 110 -11.14 -15.82 4.56
C VAL A 110 -11.73 -17.21 4.27
N GLU A 111 -11.05 -18.27 4.68
CA GLU A 111 -11.48 -19.66 4.55
C GLU A 111 -12.12 -20.22 5.84
N ASN A 112 -12.05 -19.48 6.95
CA ASN A 112 -12.65 -19.90 8.21
C ASN A 112 -14.20 -19.98 8.08
N PRO A 113 -14.84 -21.09 8.47
CA PRO A 113 -16.29 -21.25 8.33
C PRO A 113 -17.11 -20.18 9.08
N ALA A 114 -16.77 -19.87 10.33
CA ALA A 114 -17.48 -18.88 11.12
C ALA A 114 -17.33 -17.46 10.54
N PHE A 115 -16.15 -17.12 10.03
CA PHE A 115 -15.94 -15.86 9.33
C PHE A 115 -16.80 -15.77 8.06
N ARG A 116 -16.89 -16.86 7.28
CA ARG A 116 -17.72 -16.89 6.07
C ARG A 116 -19.20 -16.75 6.39
N GLU A 117 -19.67 -17.35 7.47
CA GLU A 117 -21.04 -17.21 7.93
C GLU A 117 -21.34 -15.77 8.35
N PHE A 118 -20.46 -15.16 9.14
CA PHE A 118 -20.55 -13.75 9.50
C PHE A 118 -20.63 -12.82 8.28
N VAL A 119 -19.76 -13.00 7.29
CA VAL A 119 -19.77 -12.17 6.07
C VAL A 119 -21.03 -12.38 5.24
N LYS A 120 -21.55 -13.62 5.18
CA LYS A 120 -22.81 -13.92 4.48
C LYS A 120 -23.99 -13.23 5.14
N GLU A 121 -24.01 -13.11 6.47
CA GLU A 121 -25.05 -12.37 7.19
C GLU A 121 -25.00 -10.88 6.82
N CYS A 122 -23.80 -10.29 6.79
CA CYS A 122 -23.64 -8.89 6.38
C CYS A 122 -23.88 -8.67 4.87
N CYS A 123 -23.59 -9.67 4.04
CA CYS A 123 -23.71 -9.59 2.59
C CYS A 123 -24.09 -10.95 1.99
N PRO A 124 -25.40 -11.25 1.86
CA PRO A 124 -25.88 -12.57 1.43
C PRO A 124 -25.44 -13.01 0.04
N LYS A 125 -25.16 -12.04 -0.85
CA LYS A 125 -24.69 -12.29 -2.23
C LYS A 125 -23.17 -12.42 -2.34
N TRP A 126 -22.43 -12.30 -1.24
CA TRP A 126 -20.98 -12.45 -1.24
C TRP A 126 -20.59 -13.88 -1.59
N LEU A 127 -19.63 -14.00 -2.51
CA LEU A 127 -19.06 -15.27 -2.92
C LEU A 127 -17.76 -15.52 -2.12
N PRO A 128 -17.66 -16.63 -1.38
CA PRO A 128 -16.44 -16.98 -0.68
C PRO A 128 -15.25 -17.12 -1.63
N ILE A 129 -14.11 -16.57 -1.23
CA ILE A 129 -12.85 -16.70 -1.95
C ILE A 129 -11.91 -17.64 -1.20
N SER A 130 -11.01 -18.29 -1.94
CA SER A 130 -9.90 -19.03 -1.36
C SER A 130 -8.73 -18.11 -1.06
N THR A 131 -7.90 -18.48 -0.09
CA THR A 131 -6.63 -17.83 0.21
C THR A 131 -5.71 -17.84 -1.02
N ARG A 132 -5.76 -18.89 -1.84
CA ARG A 132 -5.02 -18.96 -3.12
C ARG A 132 -5.46 -17.86 -4.08
N LYS A 133 -6.78 -17.69 -4.27
CA LYS A 133 -7.33 -16.66 -5.17
C LYS A 133 -7.02 -15.26 -4.65
N LEU A 134 -7.19 -15.03 -3.36
CA LEU A 134 -6.80 -13.78 -2.70
C LEU A 134 -5.33 -13.42 -2.93
N LYS A 135 -4.41 -14.38 -2.77
CA LYS A 135 -2.98 -14.16 -3.04
C LYS A 135 -2.73 -13.83 -4.51
N SER A 136 -3.29 -14.62 -5.43
CA SER A 136 -3.06 -14.44 -6.87
C SER A 136 -3.61 -13.12 -7.39
N ASP A 137 -4.81 -12.74 -6.98
CA ASP A 137 -5.49 -11.57 -7.55
C ASP A 137 -5.04 -10.28 -6.87
N PHE A 138 -4.97 -10.31 -5.53
CA PHE A 138 -4.74 -9.10 -4.76
C PHE A 138 -3.26 -8.93 -4.41
N ILE A 139 -2.62 -9.93 -3.79
CA ILE A 139 -1.25 -9.76 -3.29
C ILE A 139 -0.27 -9.51 -4.44
N SER A 140 -0.43 -10.20 -5.58
CA SER A 140 0.41 -9.93 -6.76
C SER A 140 0.22 -8.51 -7.32
N SER A 141 -1.02 -8.05 -7.48
CA SER A 141 -1.32 -6.69 -7.96
C SER A 141 -0.82 -5.63 -6.97
N PHE A 142 -1.05 -5.85 -5.68
CA PHE A 142 -0.60 -4.96 -4.61
C PHE A 142 0.92 -4.88 -4.56
N ASN A 143 1.62 -6.00 -4.60
CA ASN A 143 3.09 -6.04 -4.63
C ASN A 143 3.64 -5.29 -5.85
N ASN A 144 3.06 -5.47 -7.03
CA ASN A 144 3.49 -4.73 -8.23
C ASN A 144 3.29 -3.21 -8.07
N ARG A 145 2.17 -2.79 -7.49
CA ARG A 145 1.89 -1.37 -7.21
C ARG A 145 2.88 -0.80 -6.19
N ILE A 146 3.10 -1.49 -5.07
CA ILE A 146 4.06 -1.07 -4.05
C ILE A 146 5.47 -1.02 -4.61
N HIS A 147 5.88 -2.04 -5.38
CA HIS A 147 7.18 -2.07 -6.04
C HIS A 147 7.37 -0.86 -6.96
N LYS A 148 6.35 -0.53 -7.77
CA LYS A 148 6.39 0.67 -8.61
C LYS A 148 6.53 1.96 -7.80
N ILE A 149 5.74 2.12 -6.73
CA ILE A 149 5.84 3.29 -5.84
C ILE A 149 7.24 3.40 -5.26
N ILE A 150 7.79 2.30 -4.73
CA ILE A 150 9.15 2.27 -4.19
C ILE A 150 10.17 2.67 -5.27
N CYS A 151 10.09 2.10 -6.48
CA CYS A 151 10.97 2.48 -7.58
C CYS A 151 10.88 3.98 -7.90
N ASP A 152 9.66 4.49 -8.11
CA ASP A 152 9.41 5.89 -8.46
C ASP A 152 9.92 6.84 -7.36
N THR A 153 9.76 6.47 -6.09
CA THR A 153 10.30 7.23 -4.94
C THR A 153 11.83 7.18 -4.92
N LEU A 154 12.43 5.99 -5.00
CA LEU A 154 13.88 5.82 -4.91
C LEU A 154 14.64 6.43 -6.10
N GLN A 155 13.99 6.61 -7.25
CA GLN A 155 14.60 7.35 -8.36
C GLN A 155 14.84 8.83 -8.04
N LYS A 156 14.02 9.44 -7.18
CA LYS A 156 14.16 10.84 -6.75
C LYS A 156 15.15 11.03 -5.61
N VAL A 157 15.49 9.95 -4.91
CA VAL A 157 16.46 9.97 -3.81
C VAL A 157 17.88 10.04 -4.38
N ASN A 158 18.72 10.93 -3.85
CA ASN A 158 20.12 11.06 -4.26
C ASN A 158 21.02 10.04 -3.55
N ASN A 159 20.89 9.93 -2.23
CA ASN A 159 21.69 9.04 -1.39
C ASN A 159 20.78 8.28 -0.43
N LEU A 160 21.09 7.01 -0.20
CA LEU A 160 20.38 6.16 0.75
C LEU A 160 21.35 5.29 1.55
N THR A 161 20.92 4.86 2.73
CA THR A 161 21.62 3.88 3.56
C THR A 161 20.84 2.58 3.57
N LEU A 162 21.53 1.45 3.58
CA LEU A 162 20.91 0.13 3.70
C LEU A 162 21.10 -0.40 5.12
N THR A 163 20.07 -1.01 5.68
CA THR A 163 20.24 -2.00 6.75
C THR A 163 19.97 -3.38 6.17
N ILE A 164 20.91 -4.29 6.35
CA ILE A 164 20.81 -5.66 5.87
C ILE A 164 20.84 -6.58 7.08
N ASP A 165 19.79 -7.38 7.21
CA ASP A 165 19.62 -8.33 8.30
C ASP A 165 19.44 -9.74 7.74
N ALA A 166 20.14 -10.71 8.33
CA ALA A 166 20.09 -12.10 7.91
C ALA A 166 19.75 -12.99 9.10
N TRP A 167 18.71 -13.81 8.96
CA TRP A 167 18.32 -14.72 10.03
C TRP A 167 17.86 -16.06 9.47
N SER A 168 17.74 -17.03 10.37
CA SER A 168 17.18 -18.34 10.06
C SER A 168 15.92 -18.57 10.89
N ASP A 169 14.90 -19.16 10.28
CA ASP A 169 13.74 -19.59 11.06
C ASP A 169 14.00 -20.91 11.79
N ARG A 170 13.02 -21.36 12.57
CA ARG A 170 13.09 -22.62 13.35
C ARG A 170 13.24 -23.88 12.50
N ARG A 171 13.04 -23.78 11.18
CA ARG A 171 13.23 -24.89 10.22
C ARG A 171 14.57 -24.76 9.48
N CYS A 172 15.49 -23.95 10.01
CA CYS A 172 16.79 -23.65 9.42
C CYS A 172 16.67 -23.05 8.01
N ARG A 173 15.59 -22.33 7.75
CA ARG A 173 15.37 -21.65 6.47
C ARG A 173 15.90 -20.23 6.60
N SER A 174 16.81 -19.88 5.72
CA SER A 174 17.55 -18.63 5.73
C SER A 174 16.82 -17.52 4.98
N PHE A 175 16.86 -16.31 5.53
CA PHE A 175 16.26 -15.11 4.96
C PHE A 175 17.22 -13.92 5.06
N LEU A 176 17.09 -13.00 4.11
CA LEU A 176 17.80 -11.73 4.05
C LEU A 176 16.78 -10.61 3.88
N GLY A 177 16.69 -9.72 4.86
CA GLY A 177 15.92 -8.49 4.79
C GLY A 177 16.82 -7.34 4.37
N ILE A 178 16.40 -6.58 3.36
CA ILE A 178 17.11 -5.38 2.90
C ILE A 178 16.16 -4.21 3.00
N THR A 179 16.48 -3.26 3.87
CA THR A 179 15.71 -2.04 4.07
C THR A 179 16.56 -0.85 3.68
N CYS A 180 16.02 0.04 2.84
CA CYS A 180 16.65 1.31 2.52
C CYS A 180 16.09 2.42 3.41
N HIS A 181 16.98 3.33 3.79
CA HIS A 181 16.71 4.48 4.63
C HIS A 181 17.17 5.75 3.92
N PHE A 182 16.32 6.76 3.90
CA PHE A 182 16.63 8.06 3.30
C PHE A 182 15.80 9.15 3.98
N ILE A 183 16.16 10.41 3.73
CA ILE A 183 15.38 11.58 4.15
C ILE A 183 14.66 12.10 2.91
N ASP A 184 13.35 12.28 3.00
CA ASP A 184 12.55 12.82 1.89
C ASP A 184 12.64 14.36 1.80
N ASP A 185 12.03 14.94 0.76
CA ASP A 185 12.01 16.39 0.52
C ASP A 185 11.34 17.20 1.64
N LYS A 186 10.56 16.54 2.50
CA LYS A 186 9.91 17.13 3.68
C LYS A 186 10.76 16.99 4.94
N MET A 187 12.01 16.56 4.80
CA MET A 187 12.97 16.30 5.89
C MET A 187 12.51 15.20 6.86
N VAL A 188 11.67 14.26 6.39
CA VAL A 188 11.18 13.14 7.21
C VAL A 188 11.99 11.88 6.91
N PRO A 189 12.48 11.17 7.94
CA PRO A 189 13.12 9.86 7.75
C PRO A 189 12.12 8.84 7.19
N GLN A 190 12.50 8.19 6.11
CA GLN A 190 11.76 7.12 5.46
C GLN A 190 12.55 5.80 5.54
N ALA A 191 11.84 4.70 5.74
CA ALA A 191 12.41 3.35 5.79
C ALA A 191 11.55 2.38 5.00
N PHE A 192 12.06 1.89 3.85
CA PHE A 192 11.34 0.95 2.98
C PHE A 192 12.05 -0.39 2.94
N LEU A 193 11.32 -1.47 3.24
CA LEU A 193 11.78 -2.84 2.97
C LEU A 193 11.73 -3.07 1.45
N ILE A 194 12.89 -3.11 0.80
CA ILE A 194 12.99 -3.23 -0.67
C ILE A 194 13.02 -4.69 -1.13
N ASP A 195 13.53 -5.61 -0.30
CA ASP A 195 13.33 -7.03 -0.53
C ASP A 195 13.42 -7.85 0.76
N PHE A 196 12.75 -9.01 0.71
CA PHE A 196 12.77 -10.06 1.69
C PHE A 196 13.13 -11.36 0.96
N VAL A 197 14.41 -11.69 0.93
CA VAL A 197 14.93 -12.75 0.08
C VAL A 197 15.01 -14.05 0.86
N ARG A 198 14.43 -15.11 0.30
CA ARG A 198 14.65 -16.47 0.76
C ARG A 198 16.01 -16.96 0.27
N MET A 199 16.97 -17.15 1.18
CA MET A 199 18.27 -17.72 0.87
C MET A 199 18.18 -19.24 0.82
N LYS A 200 18.30 -19.81 -0.38
CA LYS A 200 18.32 -21.28 -0.58
C LYS A 200 19.72 -21.89 -0.42
N SER A 201 20.76 -21.07 -0.62
CA SER A 201 22.16 -21.43 -0.43
C SER A 201 22.64 -21.02 0.96
N PRO A 202 23.79 -21.56 1.44
CA PRO A 202 24.35 -21.22 2.74
C PRO A 202 24.58 -19.72 2.95
N HIS A 203 24.67 -19.32 4.22
CA HIS A 203 24.96 -17.95 4.68
C HIS A 203 26.44 -17.57 4.48
N THR A 204 26.96 -17.72 3.26
CA THR A 204 28.28 -17.22 2.92
C THR A 204 28.22 -15.72 2.62
N SER A 205 29.32 -15.01 2.87
CA SER A 205 29.46 -13.59 2.55
C SER A 205 29.14 -13.31 1.09
N ASP A 206 29.65 -14.14 0.19
CA ASP A 206 29.52 -13.96 -1.26
C ASP A 206 28.06 -14.13 -1.71
N ASN A 207 27.33 -15.05 -1.08
CA ASN A 207 25.92 -15.24 -1.38
C ASN A 207 25.08 -14.05 -0.89
N ILE A 208 25.40 -13.49 0.28
CA ILE A 208 24.76 -12.29 0.81
C ILE A 208 25.01 -11.10 -0.11
N GLN A 209 26.28 -10.83 -0.47
CA GLN A 209 26.65 -9.76 -1.39
C GLN A 209 25.90 -9.89 -2.72
N ARG A 210 25.98 -11.06 -3.36
CA ARG A 210 25.32 -11.32 -4.65
C ARG A 210 23.82 -11.11 -4.58
N LEU A 211 23.15 -11.58 -3.52
CA LEU A 211 21.71 -11.37 -3.36
C LEU A 211 21.38 -9.89 -3.20
N THR A 212 22.15 -9.16 -2.39
CA THR A 212 22.01 -7.72 -2.24
C THR A 212 22.22 -6.98 -3.57
N GLU A 213 23.28 -7.30 -4.32
CA GLU A 213 23.53 -6.68 -5.63
C GLU A 213 22.37 -6.89 -6.61
N ASN A 214 21.81 -8.10 -6.70
CA ASN A 214 20.64 -8.36 -7.53
C ASN A 214 19.44 -7.49 -7.14
N VAL A 215 19.27 -7.21 -5.84
CA VAL A 215 18.22 -6.30 -5.36
C VAL A 215 18.53 -4.87 -5.79
N LEU A 216 19.75 -4.39 -5.59
CA LEU A 216 20.15 -3.03 -5.96
C LEU A 216 20.04 -2.78 -7.47
N ASP A 217 20.41 -3.76 -8.30
CA ASP A 217 20.31 -3.68 -9.76
C ASP A 217 18.85 -3.62 -10.21
N ARG A 218 17.97 -4.45 -9.60
CA ARG A 218 16.54 -4.48 -9.93
C ARG A 218 15.85 -3.15 -9.62
N PHE A 219 16.28 -2.44 -8.58
CA PHE A 219 15.77 -1.11 -8.23
C PHE A 219 16.55 0.04 -8.89
N ASN A 220 17.67 -0.26 -9.57
CA ASN A 220 18.60 0.70 -10.14
C ASN A 220 19.05 1.77 -9.12
N ILE A 221 19.56 1.31 -7.98
CA ILE A 221 19.96 2.16 -6.84
C ILE A 221 21.39 1.91 -6.34
N LYS A 222 22.18 1.08 -7.04
CA LYS A 222 23.54 0.69 -6.61
C LYS A 222 24.42 1.90 -6.33
N GLU A 223 24.48 2.84 -7.26
CA GLU A 223 25.28 4.07 -7.18
C GLU A 223 24.77 5.08 -6.14
N LYS A 224 23.59 4.84 -5.55
CA LYS A 224 22.97 5.71 -4.53
C LYS A 224 23.26 5.25 -3.11
N VAL A 225 23.86 4.07 -2.95
CA VAL A 225 24.13 3.49 -1.63
C VAL A 225 25.32 4.21 -1.00
N TYR A 226 25.04 5.04 -0.01
CA TYR A 226 26.05 5.75 0.77
C TYR A 226 26.68 4.85 1.84
N ARG A 227 25.86 4.07 2.54
CA ARG A 227 26.33 3.20 3.63
C ARG A 227 25.49 1.94 3.74
N ILE A 228 26.13 0.87 4.21
CA ILE A 228 25.48 -0.39 4.58
C ILE A 228 25.71 -0.63 6.06
N ILE A 229 24.64 -0.94 6.77
CA ILE A 229 24.61 -1.27 8.20
C ILE A 229 24.17 -2.72 8.33
N THR A 230 24.94 -3.52 9.05
CA THR A 230 24.65 -4.93 9.30
C THR A 230 24.82 -5.26 10.78
N ASP A 231 24.40 -6.45 11.18
CA ASP A 231 24.82 -7.02 12.46
C ASP A 231 26.32 -7.40 12.45
N ASN A 232 26.81 -7.82 13.62
CA ASN A 232 28.19 -8.24 13.81
C ASN A 232 28.39 -9.76 13.55
N ALA A 233 27.50 -10.41 12.80
CA ALA A 233 27.67 -11.81 12.44
C ALA A 233 28.86 -11.95 11.49
N SER A 234 29.68 -12.99 11.68
CA SER A 234 30.92 -13.18 10.91
C SER A 234 30.71 -13.20 9.39
N SER A 235 29.57 -13.71 8.92
CA SER A 235 29.18 -13.71 7.50
C SER A 235 28.88 -12.31 6.99
N MET A 236 28.22 -11.46 7.79
CA MET A 236 27.87 -10.09 7.45
C MET A 236 29.10 -9.18 7.45
N ILE A 237 29.97 -9.31 8.47
CA ILE A 237 31.25 -8.59 8.51
C ILE A 237 32.10 -8.92 7.29
N LYS A 238 32.16 -10.20 6.88
CA LYS A 238 32.90 -10.60 5.68
C LYS A 238 32.24 -10.09 4.40
N ALA A 239 30.91 -10.05 4.37
CA ALA A 239 30.14 -9.54 3.23
C ALA A 239 30.32 -8.02 3.03
N TYR A 240 30.55 -7.26 4.08
CA TYR A 240 30.60 -5.78 4.00
C TYR A 240 31.80 -5.21 4.73
N LYS A 241 32.94 -5.90 4.65
CA LYS A 241 34.18 -5.50 5.30
C LYS A 241 34.66 -4.18 4.68
N PHE A 242 34.40 -3.07 5.39
CA PHE A 242 34.42 -1.71 4.87
C PHE A 242 33.45 -1.53 3.70
N GLY A 243 32.34 -0.83 3.97
CA GLY A 243 31.27 -0.58 3.01
C GLY A 243 31.83 -0.05 1.68
N LEU A 244 31.12 -0.36 0.59
CA LEU A 244 31.41 0.10 -0.77
C LEU A 244 32.12 1.44 -0.73
N ALA A 245 33.43 1.44 -0.98
CA ALA A 245 34.18 2.67 -1.14
C ALA A 245 33.54 3.38 -2.33
N VAL A 246 32.79 4.43 -2.05
CA VAL A 246 32.50 5.42 -3.08
C VAL A 246 33.87 5.96 -3.45
N ASP A 247 34.32 5.73 -4.69
CA ASP A 247 35.60 6.21 -5.19
C ASP A 247 35.72 7.71 -4.87
N GLY A 248 36.49 8.07 -3.83
CA GLY A 248 36.72 9.46 -3.44
C GLY A 248 36.67 9.81 -1.95
N ASP A 249 36.22 8.95 -1.03
CA ASP A 249 36.22 9.29 0.40
C ASP A 249 37.50 8.82 1.10
N PRO A 250 38.42 9.71 1.55
CA PRO A 250 39.54 9.30 2.37
C PRO A 250 38.98 8.69 3.65
N ALA A 251 39.36 7.45 3.93
CA ALA A 251 39.01 6.72 5.14
C ALA A 251 38.97 7.68 6.34
N MET A 252 37.79 7.84 6.94
CA MET A 252 37.64 8.61 8.19
C MET A 252 38.71 8.09 9.16
N PRO A 253 39.63 8.94 9.61
CA PRO A 253 40.65 8.50 10.56
C PRO A 253 39.93 7.98 11.80
N ASP A 254 40.33 6.79 12.26
CA ASP A 254 39.84 6.18 13.50
C ASP A 254 39.72 7.24 14.58
N ASP A 255 38.49 7.58 15.00
CA ASP A 255 38.29 8.47 16.14
C ASP A 255 38.83 7.75 17.38
N PRO A 256 39.87 8.28 18.05
CA PRO A 256 40.42 7.67 19.25
C PRO A 256 39.41 7.60 20.41
N SER A 257 38.24 8.25 20.31
CA SER A 257 37.14 8.12 21.27
C SER A 257 36.41 6.76 21.23
N ASP A 258 36.46 6.03 20.10
CA ASP A 258 35.85 4.70 19.95
C ASP A 258 36.65 3.57 20.64
N LYS A 259 37.84 3.87 21.18
CA LYS A 259 38.66 2.90 21.94
C LYS A 259 38.33 2.84 23.42
N LEU A 260 37.21 3.43 23.86
CA LEU A 260 36.81 3.43 25.27
C LEU A 260 35.43 2.79 25.48
N THR A 261 35.35 1.45 25.39
CA THR A 261 34.66 0.53 26.33
C THR A 261 34.38 -0.85 25.72
N LEU A 262 35.42 -1.67 25.59
CA LEU A 262 35.29 -3.12 25.73
C LEU A 262 36.34 -3.60 26.73
N LYS A 263 36.17 -3.16 27.98
CA LYS A 263 36.77 -3.89 29.11
C LYS A 263 35.86 -5.07 29.40
N ASN A 264 36.41 -6.25 29.16
CA ASN A 264 35.91 -7.55 29.57
C ASN A 264 35.27 -7.50 30.97
N HIS A 265 33.98 -7.81 31.03
CA HIS A 265 33.40 -8.49 32.19
C HIS A 265 32.77 -9.79 31.71
N SER A 266 33.64 -10.77 31.48
CA SER A 266 33.31 -12.18 31.67
C SER A 266 33.14 -12.41 33.18
N THR A 267 31.90 -12.52 33.64
CA THR A 267 31.46 -13.29 34.82
C THR A 267 29.96 -13.09 34.95
N PHE A 268 29.16 -14.02 34.46
CA PHE A 268 27.94 -14.40 35.16
C PHE A 268 27.78 -15.91 35.04
N GLU A 269 27.68 -16.50 36.22
CA GLU A 269 27.76 -17.92 36.52
C GLU A 269 26.55 -18.69 35.97
N ASN A 270 26.82 -19.95 35.63
CA ASN A 270 25.83 -21.01 35.66
C ASN A 270 25.25 -21.12 37.07
N SER A 271 23.95 -20.91 37.24
CA SER A 271 23.14 -21.70 38.17
C SER A 271 21.65 -21.53 37.90
N ASP A 272 21.00 -22.66 37.66
CA ASP A 272 19.60 -22.97 37.94
C ASP A 272 18.47 -22.26 37.18
N ARG A 273 17.75 -23.07 36.38
CA ARG A 273 16.34 -23.38 36.71
C ARG A 273 15.87 -24.65 35.98
N LYS A 274 15.24 -25.50 36.79
CA LYS A 274 14.33 -26.59 36.42
C LYS A 274 13.17 -26.09 35.54
#